data_AF-A0A7J2HKH5-F1
#
_entry.id   AF-A0A7J2HKH5-F1
#
_cell.length_a   1.000
_cell.length_b   1.000
_cell.length_c   1.000
_cell.angle_alpha   90.00
_cell.angle_beta   90.00
_cell.angle_gamma   90.00
#
_symmetry.space_group_name_H-M   'P 1'
#
loop_
_entity.id
_entity.type
_entity.pdbx_description
1 polymer ?
#
loop_
_entity_poly.entity_id
_entity_poly.type
_entity_poly.pdbx_seq_one_letter_code
_entity_poly.pdbx_strand_id
1 'polypeptide(L)'
;MKRSIAITLLLTIIVIMLIIYLTPSSEDFDRENPYWNGFSNLYTAHHPQLIKDIFDERLFPSPSNTAFLIIGPERNFTGYEALILRRFLEAGGRIILAD
;
A
#
# COMPACT_ATOMS: atom_id res chain seq x y z
N MET A 1 39.87 -26.72 -1.86
CA MET A 1 38.53 -27.11 -1.38
C MET A 1 37.86 -26.02 -0.54
N LYS A 2 38.37 -25.66 0.66
CA LYS A 2 37.73 -24.63 1.52
C LYS A 2 37.54 -23.26 0.86
N ARG A 3 38.54 -22.79 0.09
CA ARG A 3 38.47 -21.53 -0.69
C ARG A 3 37.38 -21.54 -1.75
N SER A 4 37.30 -22.62 -2.51
CA SER A 4 36.28 -22.80 -3.55
C SER A 4 34.87 -22.81 -2.94
N ILE A 5 34.69 -23.51 -1.81
CA ILE A 5 33.43 -23.52 -1.07
C ILE A 5 33.06 -22.10 -0.60
N ALA A 6 34.00 -21.36 -0.03
CA ALA A 6 33.75 -19.99 0.43
C ALA A 6 33.36 -19.04 -0.71
N ILE A 7 34.02 -19.15 -1.87
CA ILE A 7 33.70 -18.36 -3.06
C ILE A 7 32.30 -18.70 -3.58
N THR A 8 31.96 -19.99 -3.66
CA THR A 8 30.62 -20.42 -4.08
C THR A 8 29.56 -19.90 -3.12
N LEU A 9 29.78 -20.00 -1.80
CA LEU A 9 28.84 -19.51 -0.80
C LEU A 9 28.59 -18.00 -0.94
N LEU A 10 29.67 -17.21 -1.14
CA LEU A 10 29.58 -15.78 -1.34
C LEU A 10 28.77 -15.45 -2.60
N LEU A 11 29.06 -16.13 -3.72
CA LEU A 11 28.33 -15.98 -4.97
C LEU A 11 26.84 -16.31 -4.80
N THR A 12 26.52 -17.39 -4.10
CA THR A 12 25.13 -17.77 -3.80
C THR A 12 24.41 -16.68 -3.00
N ILE A 13 25.05 -16.12 -1.97
CA ILE A 13 24.47 -15.03 -1.17
C ILE A 13 24.22 -13.79 -2.06
N ILE A 14 25.17 -13.42 -2.91
CA ILE A 14 25.03 -12.29 -3.84
C ILE A 14 23.85 -12.52 -4.80
N VAL A 15 23.73 -13.72 -5.37
CA VAL A 15 22.63 -14.07 -6.28
C VAL A 15 21.28 -14.04 -5.55
N ILE A 16 21.20 -14.57 -4.33
CA ILE A 16 19.97 -14.52 -3.53
C ILE A 16 19.58 -13.07 -3.23
N MET A 17 20.53 -12.22 -2.81
CA MET A 17 20.26 -10.80 -2.57
C MET A 17 19.79 -10.09 -3.83
N LEU A 18 20.38 -10.40 -4.99
CA LEU A 18 19.97 -9.84 -6.26
C LEU A 18 18.54 -10.26 -6.64
N ILE A 19 18.19 -11.52 -6.44
CA ILE A 19 16.83 -12.01 -6.67
C ILE A 19 15.84 -11.28 -5.77
N ILE A 20 16.12 -11.16 -4.47
CA ILE A 20 15.24 -10.44 -3.53
C ILE A 20 15.07 -8.98 -3.96
N TYR A 21 16.15 -8.31 -4.37
CA TYR A 21 16.12 -6.92 -4.79
C TYR A 21 15.34 -6.68 -6.09
N LEU A 22 15.40 -7.63 -7.04
CA LEU A 22 14.74 -7.51 -8.33
C LEU A 22 13.32 -8.09 -8.36
N THR A 23 12.95 -8.87 -7.33
CA THR A 23 11.60 -9.44 -7.23
C THR A 23 10.62 -8.30 -6.94
N PRO A 24 9.61 -8.07 -7.79
CA PRO A 24 8.65 -7.00 -7.58
C PRO A 24 7.77 -7.29 -6.37
N SER A 25 7.08 -6.25 -5.89
CA SER A 25 6.11 -6.40 -4.81
C SER A 25 4.99 -7.36 -5.21
N SER A 26 4.58 -8.19 -4.27
CA SER A 26 3.42 -9.08 -4.41
C SER A 26 2.23 -8.63 -3.56
N GLU A 27 2.28 -7.45 -2.96
CA GLU A 27 1.15 -6.90 -2.18
C GLU A 27 0.07 -6.36 -3.14
N ASP A 28 -1.19 -6.76 -2.93
CA ASP A 28 -2.30 -6.55 -3.87
C ASP A 28 -2.65 -5.07 -4.17
N PHE A 29 -2.13 -4.12 -3.39
CA PHE A 29 -2.33 -2.67 -3.62
C PHE A 29 -1.02 -1.89 -3.71
N ASP A 30 0.12 -2.56 -3.80
CA ASP A 30 1.37 -1.89 -4.09
C ASP A 30 1.36 -1.42 -5.55
N ARG A 31 1.67 -0.13 -5.77
CA ARG A 31 1.79 0.44 -7.12
C ARG A 31 2.89 -0.23 -7.95
N GLU A 32 3.87 -0.84 -7.28
CA GLU A 32 4.98 -1.57 -7.90
C GLU A 32 4.66 -3.06 -8.10
N ASN A 33 3.44 -3.53 -7.79
CA ASN A 33 3.00 -4.89 -8.06
C ASN A 33 2.58 -5.02 -9.54
N PRO A 34 3.38 -5.68 -10.41
CA PRO A 34 3.07 -5.80 -11.83
C PRO A 34 1.96 -6.83 -12.11
N TYR A 35 1.53 -7.58 -11.10
CA TYR A 35 0.52 -8.63 -11.23
C TYR A 35 -0.90 -8.15 -10.89
N TRP A 36 -1.04 -6.94 -10.32
CA TRP A 36 -2.33 -6.35 -9.99
C TRP A 36 -2.58 -5.01 -10.73
N ASN A 37 -3.19 -5.11 -11.91
CA ASN A 37 -3.37 -3.96 -12.80
C ASN A 37 -4.47 -2.97 -12.39
N GLY A 38 -5.29 -3.29 -11.38
CA GLY A 38 -6.42 -2.45 -10.98
C GLY A 38 -5.97 -1.13 -10.35
N PHE A 39 -5.01 -1.21 -9.41
CA PHE A 39 -4.51 -0.04 -8.69
C PHE A 39 -3.56 0.80 -9.53
N SER A 40 -2.77 0.20 -10.44
CA SER A 40 -1.86 0.92 -11.33
C SER A 40 -2.61 1.91 -12.24
N ASN A 41 -3.76 1.52 -12.79
CA ASN A 41 -4.60 2.41 -13.60
C ASN A 41 -5.16 3.59 -12.78
N LEU A 42 -5.67 3.30 -11.57
CA LEU A 42 -6.12 4.33 -10.63
C LEU A 42 -4.96 5.29 -10.29
N TYR A 43 -3.75 4.74 -10.09
CA TYR A 43 -2.57 5.51 -9.78
C TYR A 43 -2.15 6.42 -10.92
N THR A 44 -2.13 5.93 -12.16
CA THR A 44 -1.83 6.75 -13.34
C THR A 44 -2.87 7.84 -13.58
N ALA A 45 -4.15 7.57 -13.37
CA ALA A 45 -5.23 8.52 -13.64
C ALA A 45 -5.41 9.60 -12.58
N HIS A 46 -5.23 9.26 -11.30
CA HIS A 46 -5.62 10.12 -10.18
C HIS A 46 -4.51 10.41 -9.16
N HIS A 47 -3.36 9.75 -9.27
CA HIS A 47 -2.23 9.88 -8.33
C HIS A 47 -2.68 9.88 -6.84
N PRO A 48 -3.45 8.86 -6.42
CA PRO A 48 -3.96 8.78 -5.06
C PRO A 48 -2.80 8.70 -4.08
N GLN A 49 -2.98 9.32 -2.92
CA GLN A 49 -1.99 9.27 -1.86
C GLN A 49 -2.23 8.07 -0.95
N LEU A 50 -1.19 7.29 -0.70
CA LEU A 50 -1.25 6.24 0.30
C LEU A 50 -1.35 6.87 1.69
N ILE A 51 -2.41 6.49 2.40
CA ILE A 51 -2.66 6.83 3.78
C ILE A 51 -2.36 5.57 4.60
N LYS A 52 -1.27 5.59 5.37
CA LYS A 52 -0.88 4.46 6.22
C LYS A 52 -1.69 4.38 7.50
N ASP A 53 -2.27 5.51 7.90
CA ASP A 53 -3.02 5.64 9.13
C ASP A 53 -4.21 6.58 8.95
N ILE A 54 -5.38 6.21 9.48
CA ILE A 54 -6.60 7.03 9.41
C ILE A 54 -6.51 8.34 10.20
N PHE A 55 -5.48 8.48 11.04
CA PHE A 55 -5.14 9.71 11.76
C PHE A 55 -4.38 10.73 10.91
N ASP A 56 -4.04 10.37 9.67
CA ASP A 56 -3.24 11.22 8.81
C ASP A 56 -3.93 12.58 8.59
N GLU A 57 -3.25 13.65 9.01
CA GLU A 57 -3.74 15.03 8.93
C GLU A 57 -4.14 15.42 7.50
N ARG A 58 -3.61 14.73 6.48
CA ARG A 58 -3.93 14.93 5.07
C ARG A 58 -5.38 14.55 4.71
N LEU A 59 -6.08 13.79 5.54
CA LEU A 59 -7.50 13.46 5.33
C LEU A 59 -8.44 14.66 5.59
N PHE A 60 -7.99 15.64 6.37
CA PHE A 60 -8.83 16.71 6.91
C PHE A 60 -8.73 18.11 6.24
N PRO A 61 -7.77 18.48 5.37
CA PRO A 61 -7.69 19.86 4.88
C PRO A 61 -8.81 20.21 3.87
N SER A 62 -9.32 19.23 3.12
CA SER A 62 -10.43 19.42 2.19
C SER A 62 -11.27 18.15 2.02
N PRO A 63 -12.04 17.74 3.06
CA PRO A 63 -12.82 16.51 3.01
C PRO A 63 -13.81 16.52 1.84
N SER A 64 -14.52 17.63 1.63
CA SER A 64 -15.52 17.80 0.57
C SER A 64 -15.00 17.57 -0.87
N ASN A 65 -13.70 17.74 -1.10
CA ASN A 65 -13.08 17.49 -2.40
C ASN A 65 -12.26 16.19 -2.44
N THR A 66 -12.31 15.39 -1.38
CA THR A 66 -11.50 14.18 -1.23
C THR A 66 -12.38 12.94 -1.25
N ALA A 67 -11.86 11.85 -1.83
CA ALA A 67 -12.43 10.52 -1.69
C ALA A 67 -11.43 9.64 -0.94
N PHE A 68 -11.88 8.97 0.11
CA PHE A 68 -11.09 8.01 0.86
C PHE A 68 -11.44 6.59 0.40
N LEU A 69 -10.46 5.90 -0.15
CA LEU A 69 -10.63 4.54 -0.67
C LEU A 69 -10.18 3.55 0.41
N ILE A 70 -11.06 2.63 0.77
CA ILE A 70 -10.77 1.49 1.64
C ILE A 70 -11.03 0.24 0.81
N ILE A 71 -9.98 -0.51 0.49
CA ILE A 71 -10.05 -1.67 -0.40
C ILE A 71 -9.56 -2.90 0.37
N GLY A 72 -10.30 -4.01 0.29
CA GLY A 72 -9.94 -5.28 0.94
C GLY A 72 -9.64 -5.16 2.44
N PRO A 73 -10.51 -4.58 3.28
CA PRO A 73 -10.21 -4.43 4.71
C PRO A 73 -10.11 -5.79 5.41
N GLU A 74 -8.90 -6.17 5.82
CA GLU A 74 -8.64 -7.46 6.48
C GLU A 74 -9.11 -7.53 7.94
N ARG A 75 -9.36 -6.37 8.56
CA ARG A 75 -9.77 -6.27 9.96
C ARG A 75 -10.96 -5.36 10.14
N ASN A 76 -11.70 -5.63 11.22
CA ASN A 76 -12.77 -4.74 11.65
C ASN A 76 -12.21 -3.38 12.10
N PHE A 77 -12.97 -2.32 11.82
CA PHE A 77 -12.70 -0.99 12.34
C PHE A 77 -13.01 -0.91 13.84
N THR A 78 -12.15 -0.22 14.58
CA THR A 78 -12.41 0.14 15.97
C THR A 78 -13.48 1.25 16.04
N GLY A 79 -14.15 1.38 17.19
CA GLY A 79 -15.12 2.46 17.39
C GLY A 79 -14.53 3.85 17.23
N TYR A 80 -13.23 4.00 17.51
CA TYR A 80 -12.51 5.25 17.31
C TYR A 80 -12.24 5.53 15.81
N GLU A 81 -11.85 4.51 15.05
CA GLU A 81 -11.67 4.64 13.59
C GLU A 81 -12.99 4.99 12.90
N ALA A 82 -14.09 4.35 13.31
CA ALA A 82 -15.43 4.66 12.82
C ALA A 82 -15.83 6.12 13.13
N LEU A 83 -15.46 6.66 14.31
CA LEU A 83 -15.72 8.05 14.66
C LEU A 83 -14.98 9.03 13.72
N ILE A 84 -13.73 8.72 13.35
CA ILE A 84 -12.97 9.53 12.39
C ILE A 84 -13.64 9.50 11.01
N LEU A 85 -13.94 8.31 10.50
CA LEU A 85 -14.59 8.15 9.20
C LEU A 85 -15.94 8.87 9.15
N ARG A 86 -16.71 8.81 10.24
CA ARG A 86 -17.94 9.58 10.39
C ARG A 86 -17.71 11.09 10.29
N ARG A 87 -16.71 11.63 10.99
CA ARG A 87 -16.38 13.08 10.91
C ARG A 87 -15.94 13.49 9.51
N PHE A 88 -15.18 12.63 8.82
CA PHE A 88 -14.78 12.86 7.44
C PHE A 88 -15.99 12.94 6.50
N LEU A 89 -16.96 12.03 6.65
CA LEU A 89 -18.23 12.07 5.91
C LEU A 89 -19.08 13.31 6.27
N GLU A 90 -19.21 13.64 7.55
CA GLU A 90 -19.95 14.82 8.02
C GLU A 90 -19.34 16.14 7.50
N ALA A 91 -18.04 16.17 7.25
CA ALA A 91 -17.33 17.29 6.61
C ALA A 91 -17.48 17.32 5.07
N GLY A 92 -18.29 16.44 4.50
CA GLY A 92 -18.57 16.36 3.05
C GLY A 92 -17.68 15.39 2.28
N GLY A 93 -16.79 14.66 2.95
CA GLY A 93 -15.95 13.65 2.32
C GLY A 93 -16.73 12.46 1.78
N ARG A 94 -16.10 11.75 0.84
CA ARG A 94 -16.67 10.54 0.22
C ARG A 94 -15.82 9.34 0.60
N ILE A 95 -16.45 8.27 1.07
CA ILE A 95 -15.76 7.00 1.31
C ILE A 95 -16.18 6.00 0.23
N ILE A 96 -15.20 5.38 -0.40
CA ILE A 96 -15.40 4.25 -1.32
C ILE A 96 -14.87 3.02 -0.59
N LEU A 97 -15.76 2.12 -0.22
CA LEU A 97 -15.44 0.84 0.39
C LEU A 97 -15.63 -0.25 -0.66
N ALA A 98 -14.59 -1.02 -0.93
CA ALA A 98 -14.59 -2.14 -1.86
C ALA A 98 -13.92 -3.37 -1.23
N ASP A 99 -14.40 -4.54 -1.61
CA ASP A 99 -13.79 -5.84 -1.29
C ASP A 99 -12.76 -6.19 -2.37
#